data_AF-A0A3B8R602-F1
#
_entry.id   AF-A0A3B8R602-F1
#
_cell.length_a   1.000
_cell.length_b   1.000
_cell.length_c   1.000
_cell.angle_alpha   90.00
_cell.angle_beta   90.00
_cell.angle_gamma   90.00
#
_symmetry.space_group_name_H-M   'P 1'
#
loop_
_entity.id
_entity.type
_entity.pdbx_description
1 polymer ?
#
loop_
_entity_poly.entity_id
_entity_poly.type
_entity_poly.pdbx_seq_one_letter_code
_entity_poly.pdbx_strand_id
1 'polypeptide(L)'
;NYRLGALGFTDLSSFAEGYETSGVNGLLDQIKALEWVQINIGAFGGDPERVTIAGESAGAFSVTTLLGAPRARGLFHRAIPQSGAAHHTLTQAQGRRVAELLMQETQSTDVQALIDCPVETLLNAQNTASARYHTE
;
A
#
# COMPACT_ATOMS: atom_id res chain seq x y z
N ASN A 1 8.26 0.32 -9.04
CA ASN A 1 8.10 0.97 -7.72
C ASN A 1 6.63 1.06 -7.36
N TYR A 2 6.32 1.20 -6.07
CA TYR A 2 4.98 1.45 -5.54
C TYR A 2 5.09 2.46 -4.38
N ARG A 3 4.00 3.16 -4.05
CA ARG A 3 3.99 4.12 -2.93
C ARG A 3 4.22 3.41 -1.59
N LEU A 4 4.95 4.07 -0.69
CA LEU A 4 5.34 3.55 0.63
C LEU A 4 4.78 4.42 1.75
N GLY A 5 4.83 3.90 2.98
CA GLY A 5 4.50 4.64 4.20
C GLY A 5 3.16 5.37 4.11
N ALA A 6 3.12 6.59 4.64
CA ALA A 6 1.94 7.43 4.65
C ALA A 6 1.36 7.73 3.26
N LEU A 7 2.18 7.71 2.20
CA LEU A 7 1.73 7.99 0.84
C LEU A 7 1.01 6.80 0.19
N GLY A 8 1.32 5.58 0.62
CA GLY A 8 0.78 4.35 0.05
C GLY A 8 -0.26 3.64 0.91
N PHE A 9 -0.29 3.91 2.21
CA PHE A 9 -0.99 3.07 3.18
C PHE A 9 -1.71 3.83 4.30
N THR A 10 -1.97 5.14 4.13
CA THR A 10 -2.82 5.89 5.08
C THR A 10 -4.30 5.67 4.75
N ASP A 11 -5.06 5.14 5.70
CA ASP A 11 -6.50 4.93 5.53
C ASP A 11 -7.31 6.21 5.82
N LEU A 12 -7.60 6.94 4.75
CA LEU A 12 -8.41 8.16 4.73
C LEU A 12 -9.89 7.89 4.37
N SER A 13 -10.31 6.62 4.26
CA SER A 13 -11.65 6.24 3.82
C SER A 13 -12.78 6.78 4.69
N SER A 14 -12.49 7.03 5.98
CA SER A 14 -13.45 7.60 6.94
C SER A 14 -13.42 9.13 7.03
N PHE A 15 -12.54 9.80 6.29
CA PHE A 15 -12.28 11.24 6.43
C PHE A 15 -12.74 12.07 5.24
N ALA A 16 -12.80 11.48 4.04
CA ALA A 16 -13.31 12.14 2.84
C ALA A 16 -13.83 11.12 1.81
N GLU A 17 -14.85 11.52 1.04
CA GLU A 17 -15.33 10.79 -0.13
C GLU A 17 -14.24 10.72 -1.21
N GLY A 18 -14.14 9.59 -1.92
CA GLY A 18 -13.14 9.36 -2.97
C GLY A 18 -11.81 8.81 -2.46
N TYR A 19 -11.69 8.52 -1.17
CA TYR A 19 -10.50 7.94 -0.53
C TYR A 19 -10.71 6.52 -0.01
N GLU A 20 -11.70 5.80 -0.52
CA GLU A 20 -12.10 4.47 -0.04
C GLU A 20 -10.97 3.43 -0.14
N THR A 21 -10.01 3.63 -1.05
CA THR A 21 -8.86 2.74 -1.25
C THR A 21 -7.54 3.26 -0.69
N SER A 22 -7.55 4.42 -0.05
CA SER A 22 -6.33 5.14 0.37
C SER A 22 -5.39 4.29 1.24
N GLY A 23 -5.94 3.43 2.12
CA GLY A 23 -5.15 2.54 2.98
C GLY A 23 -4.42 1.40 2.26
N VAL A 24 -4.66 1.18 0.97
CA VAL A 24 -4.05 0.08 0.18
C VAL A 24 -3.49 0.55 -1.16
N ASN A 25 -3.27 1.85 -1.31
CA ASN A 25 -2.77 2.45 -2.55
C ASN A 25 -1.43 1.86 -3.03
N GLY A 26 -0.51 1.52 -2.12
CA GLY A 26 0.74 0.84 -2.48
C GLY A 26 0.53 -0.55 -3.08
N LEU A 27 -0.49 -1.31 -2.64
CA LEU A 27 -0.87 -2.58 -3.27
C LEU A 27 -1.55 -2.36 -4.63
N LEU A 28 -2.38 -1.32 -4.75
CA LEU A 28 -3.00 -0.96 -6.03
C LEU A 28 -1.96 -0.54 -7.07
N ASP A 29 -0.89 0.15 -6.67
CA ASP A 29 0.23 0.46 -7.56
C ASP A 29 0.93 -0.81 -8.07
N GLN A 30 1.10 -1.82 -7.21
CA GLN A 30 1.65 -3.12 -7.63
C GLN A 30 0.73 -3.84 -8.61
N ILE A 31 -0.59 -3.81 -8.39
CA ILE A 31 -1.57 -4.35 -9.34
C ILE A 31 -1.48 -3.61 -10.68
N LYS A 32 -1.38 -2.27 -10.68
CA LYS A 32 -1.19 -1.49 -11.91
C LYS A 32 0.11 -1.83 -12.62
N ALA A 33 1.19 -2.08 -11.89
CA ALA A 33 2.44 -2.56 -12.48
C ALA A 33 2.27 -3.94 -13.12
N LEU A 34 1.51 -4.85 -12.49
CA LEU A 34 1.23 -6.18 -13.06
C LEU A 34 0.32 -6.10 -14.29
N GLU A 35 -0.70 -5.24 -14.30
CA GLU A 35 -1.50 -4.96 -15.49
C GLU A 35 -0.61 -4.43 -16.63
N TRP A 36 0.33 -3.54 -16.33
CA TRP A 36 1.30 -3.05 -17.31
C TRP A 36 2.16 -4.20 -17.85
N VAL A 37 2.65 -5.10 -16.99
CA VAL A 37 3.41 -6.29 -17.41
C VAL A 37 2.56 -7.16 -18.35
N GLN A 38 1.31 -7.44 -18.00
CA GLN A 38 0.39 -8.22 -18.84
C GLN A 38 0.25 -7.65 -20.26
N ILE A 39 0.17 -6.32 -20.37
CA ILE A 39 -0.02 -5.65 -21.67
C ILE A 39 1.30 -5.56 -22.46
N ASN A 40 2.44 -5.35 -21.79
CA ASN A 40 3.65 -4.88 -22.46
C ASN A 40 4.78 -5.92 -22.53
N ILE A 41 4.80 -6.92 -21.66
CA ILE A 41 6.00 -7.77 -21.50
C ILE A 41 6.34 -8.60 -22.75
N GLY A 42 5.36 -8.87 -23.61
CA GLY A 42 5.57 -9.52 -24.90
C GLY A 42 6.53 -8.75 -25.82
N ALA A 43 6.51 -7.42 -25.79
CA ALA A 43 7.44 -6.59 -26.55
C ALA A 43 8.91 -6.72 -26.08
N PHE A 44 9.11 -7.22 -24.85
CA PHE A 44 10.43 -7.46 -24.25
C PHE A 44 10.81 -8.95 -24.29
N GLY A 45 10.05 -9.78 -25.01
CA GLY A 45 10.29 -11.23 -25.13
C GLY A 45 9.83 -12.05 -23.93
N GLY A 46 9.06 -11.47 -23.00
CA GLY A 46 8.43 -12.21 -21.92
C GLY A 46 7.08 -12.80 -22.31
N ASP A 47 6.61 -13.76 -21.51
CA ASP A 47 5.33 -14.43 -21.69
C ASP A 47 4.36 -14.01 -20.57
N PRO A 48 3.26 -13.27 -20.89
CA PRO A 48 2.29 -12.82 -19.90
C PRO A 48 1.61 -13.99 -19.14
N GLU A 49 1.51 -15.16 -19.77
CA GLU A 49 0.93 -16.38 -19.18
C GLU A 49 1.91 -17.13 -18.26
N ARG A 50 3.14 -16.61 -18.09
CA ARG A 50 4.20 -17.24 -17.27
C ARG A 50 4.85 -16.30 -16.25
N VAL A 51 4.18 -15.21 -15.91
CA VAL A 51 4.63 -14.26 -14.88
C VAL A 51 4.74 -14.94 -13.50
N THR A 52 5.89 -14.77 -12.85
CA THR A 52 6.13 -15.17 -11.46
C THR A 52 6.41 -13.93 -10.63
N ILE A 53 5.66 -13.71 -9.55
CA ILE A 53 5.96 -12.65 -8.59
C ILE A 53 6.81 -13.19 -7.45
N ALA A 54 7.79 -12.41 -7.00
CA ALA A 54 8.66 -12.76 -5.88
C ALA A 54 8.87 -11.52 -5.01
N GLY A 55 9.03 -11.73 -3.70
CA GLY A 55 9.23 -10.65 -2.75
C GLY A 55 9.72 -11.17 -1.40
N GLU A 56 10.53 -10.36 -0.74
CA GLU A 56 11.12 -10.63 0.57
C GLU A 56 10.60 -9.66 1.62
N SER A 57 10.41 -10.12 2.87
CA SER A 57 9.92 -9.30 3.99
C SER A 57 8.59 -8.59 3.64
N ALA A 58 8.54 -7.26 3.60
CA ALA A 58 7.38 -6.50 3.17
C ALA A 58 6.91 -6.85 1.73
N GLY A 59 7.84 -7.26 0.87
CA GLY A 59 7.54 -7.80 -0.45
C GLY A 59 6.84 -9.16 -0.38
N ALA A 60 7.18 -10.02 0.59
CA ALA A 60 6.47 -11.28 0.80
C ALA A 60 5.04 -11.06 1.33
N PHE A 61 4.85 -10.05 2.19
CA PHE A 61 3.50 -9.62 2.60
C PHE A 61 2.68 -9.16 1.39
N SER A 62 3.30 -8.40 0.50
CA SER A 62 2.69 -7.96 -0.76
C SER A 62 2.32 -9.14 -1.65
N VAL A 63 3.26 -10.06 -1.92
CA VAL A 63 3.02 -11.27 -2.74
C VAL A 63 1.86 -12.10 -2.20
N THR A 64 1.83 -12.33 -0.89
CA THR A 64 0.77 -13.13 -0.24
C THR A 64 -0.57 -12.39 -0.20
N THR A 65 -0.58 -11.06 -0.09
CA THR A 65 -1.81 -10.26 -0.21
C THR A 65 -2.35 -10.29 -1.64
N LEU A 66 -1.49 -10.20 -2.65
CA LEU A 66 -1.87 -10.27 -4.06
C LEU A 66 -2.43 -11.65 -4.43
N LEU A 67 -1.93 -12.74 -3.84
CA LEU A 67 -2.51 -14.07 -4.00
C LEU A 67 -3.99 -14.13 -3.55
N GLY A 68 -4.35 -13.37 -2.51
CA GLY A 68 -5.72 -13.30 -1.99
C GLY A 68 -6.60 -12.23 -2.65
N ALA A 69 -6.03 -11.34 -3.48
CA ALA A 69 -6.74 -10.19 -4.02
C ALA A 69 -7.49 -10.54 -5.32
N PRO A 70 -8.84 -10.43 -5.37
CA PRO A 70 -9.59 -10.73 -6.59
C PRO A 70 -9.16 -9.89 -7.80
N ARG A 71 -8.73 -8.63 -7.56
CA ARG A 71 -8.25 -7.72 -8.61
C ARG A 71 -6.92 -8.14 -9.25
N ALA A 72 -6.16 -9.01 -8.60
CA ALA A 72 -4.88 -9.50 -9.13
C ALA A 72 -4.99 -10.86 -9.85
N ARG A 73 -6.20 -11.44 -9.89
CA ARG A 73 -6.44 -12.76 -10.51
C ARG A 73 -6.07 -12.74 -11.99
N GLY A 74 -5.23 -13.68 -12.39
CA GLY A 74 -4.75 -13.82 -13.78
C GLY A 74 -3.59 -12.90 -14.14
N LEU A 75 -3.17 -11.98 -13.27
CA LEU A 75 -2.04 -11.09 -13.57
C LEU A 75 -0.67 -11.76 -13.36
N PHE A 76 -0.63 -12.89 -12.64
CA PHE A 76 0.54 -13.73 -12.42
C PHE A 76 0.14 -15.18 -12.18
N HIS A 77 1.10 -16.09 -12.33
CA HIS A 77 0.85 -17.53 -12.41
C HIS A 77 1.62 -18.33 -11.36
N ARG A 78 2.66 -17.73 -10.76
CA ARG A 78 3.48 -18.32 -9.68
C ARG A 78 3.86 -17.23 -8.68
N ALA A 79 4.10 -17.63 -7.44
CA ALA A 79 4.43 -16.72 -6.36
C ALA A 79 5.56 -17.29 -5.48
N ILE A 80 6.51 -16.46 -5.09
CA ILE A 80 7.63 -16.80 -4.20
C ILE A 80 7.67 -15.78 -3.05
N PRO A 81 6.97 -16.04 -1.93
CA PRO A 81 7.08 -15.23 -0.73
C PRO A 81 8.29 -15.68 0.12
N GLN A 82 9.21 -14.76 0.42
CA GLN A 82 10.43 -15.04 1.19
C GLN A 82 10.38 -14.30 2.54
N SER A 83 10.46 -15.03 3.66
CA SER A 83 10.50 -14.43 5.01
C SER A 83 9.31 -13.52 5.34
N GLY A 84 8.11 -13.86 4.86
CA GLY A 84 6.87 -13.16 5.21
C GLY A 84 5.62 -13.86 4.70
N ALA A 85 4.45 -13.52 5.25
CA ALA A 85 3.15 -14.06 4.86
C ALA A 85 2.03 -13.02 5.04
N ALA A 86 0.78 -13.37 4.78
CA ALA A 86 -0.38 -12.46 4.85
C ALA A 86 -0.84 -12.16 6.31
N HIS A 87 0.10 -12.03 7.23
CA HIS A 87 -0.18 -11.81 8.66
C HIS A 87 0.00 -10.35 9.10
N HIS A 88 0.57 -9.50 8.25
CA HIS A 88 0.87 -8.11 8.58
C HIS A 88 -0.19 -7.15 8.01
N THR A 89 -1.44 -7.32 8.45
CA THR A 89 -2.60 -6.51 8.02
C THR A 89 -3.22 -5.79 9.21
N LEU A 90 -3.62 -4.53 9.01
CA LEU A 90 -4.41 -3.77 9.97
C LEU A 90 -5.90 -3.88 9.65
N THR A 91 -6.73 -3.89 10.69
CA THR A 91 -8.18 -3.68 10.54
C THR A 91 -8.46 -2.22 10.14
N GLN A 92 -9.66 -1.94 9.60
CA GLN A 92 -10.07 -0.56 9.28
C GLN A 92 -10.02 0.36 10.50
N ALA A 93 -10.40 -0.13 11.69
CA ALA A 93 -10.33 0.66 12.92
C ALA A 93 -8.88 1.05 13.27
N GLN A 94 -7.93 0.13 13.08
CA GLN A 94 -6.50 0.39 13.27
C GLN A 94 -5.96 1.34 12.20
N GLY A 95 -6.33 1.15 10.93
CA GLY A 95 -5.96 2.04 9.84
C GLY A 95 -6.42 3.48 10.08
N ARG A 96 -7.69 3.64 10.47
CA ARG A 96 -8.25 4.93 10.90
C ARG A 96 -7.44 5.53 12.05
N ARG A 97 -7.10 4.75 13.09
CA ARG A 97 -6.33 5.26 14.22
C ARG A 97 -4.96 5.81 13.80
N VAL A 98 -4.26 5.09 12.91
CA VAL A 98 -2.98 5.57 12.36
C VAL A 98 -3.16 6.87 11.57
N ALA A 99 -4.22 6.98 10.77
CA ALA A 99 -4.54 8.20 10.03
C ALA A 99 -4.85 9.39 10.97
N GLU A 100 -5.61 9.18 12.05
CA GLU A 100 -5.87 10.22 13.07
C GLU A 100 -4.58 10.75 13.68
N LEU A 101 -3.65 9.85 14.05
CA LEU A 101 -2.35 10.22 14.59
C LEU A 101 -1.53 11.02 13.57
N LEU A 102 -1.49 10.58 12.31
CA LEU A 102 -0.80 11.30 11.24
C LEU A 102 -1.38 12.71 11.03
N MET A 103 -2.71 12.86 11.05
CA MET A 103 -3.36 14.16 10.94
C MET A 103 -3.04 15.08 12.13
N GLN A 104 -2.96 14.53 13.35
CA GLN A 104 -2.52 15.28 14.53
C GLN A 104 -1.07 15.78 14.39
N GLU A 105 -0.15 14.90 13.99
CA GLU A 105 1.28 15.24 13.85
C GLU A 105 1.54 16.25 12.72
N THR A 106 0.74 16.22 11.66
CA THR A 106 0.79 17.20 10.56
C THR A 106 -0.04 18.45 10.83
N GLN A 107 -0.82 18.47 11.92
CA GLN A 107 -1.80 19.52 12.21
C GLN A 107 -2.84 19.73 11.10
N SER A 108 -3.10 18.68 10.32
CA SER A 108 -4.06 18.72 9.22
C SER A 108 -5.49 18.67 9.74
N THR A 109 -6.31 19.66 9.38
CA THR A 109 -7.72 19.74 9.80
C THR A 109 -8.65 18.89 8.95
N ASP A 110 -8.24 18.56 7.73
CA ASP A 110 -8.97 17.72 6.78
C ASP A 110 -7.99 16.99 5.85
N VAL A 111 -8.53 16.17 4.94
CA VAL A 111 -7.74 15.40 3.97
C VAL A 111 -6.98 16.30 2.99
N GLN A 112 -7.54 17.46 2.62
CA GLN A 112 -6.90 18.35 1.65
C GLN A 112 -5.66 19.01 2.27
N ALA A 113 -5.75 19.47 3.52
CA ALA A 113 -4.61 19.98 4.28
C ALA A 113 -3.49 18.93 4.41
N LEU A 114 -3.85 17.65 4.57
CA LEU A 114 -2.87 16.56 4.62
C LEU A 114 -2.19 16.33 3.26
N ILE A 115 -2.91 16.49 2.15
CA ILE A 115 -2.39 16.35 0.78
C ILE A 115 -1.47 17.51 0.42
N ASP A 116 -1.84 18.73 0.82
CA ASP A 116 -1.06 19.94 0.55
C ASP A 116 0.17 20.05 1.48
N CYS A 117 0.27 19.18 2.49
CA CYS A 117 1.39 19.12 3.41
C CYS A 117 2.70 18.82 2.65
N PRO A 118 3.79 19.56 2.92
CA PRO A 118 5.09 19.23 2.35
C PRO A 118 5.46 17.77 2.65
N VAL A 119 5.94 17.05 1.62
CA VAL A 119 6.21 15.61 1.75
C VAL A 119 7.20 15.30 2.88
N GLU A 120 8.18 16.17 3.12
CA GLU A 120 9.14 16.01 4.23
C GLU A 120 8.45 16.09 5.59
N THR A 121 7.50 17.02 5.77
CA THR A 121 6.68 17.11 6.98
C THR A 121 5.85 15.84 7.17
N LEU A 122 5.21 15.34 6.11
CA LEU A 122 4.44 14.10 6.15
C LEU A 122 5.30 12.89 6.53
N LEU A 123 6.51 12.79 5.96
CA LEU A 123 7.45 11.70 6.24
C LEU A 123 8.04 11.77 7.66
N ASN A 124 8.20 12.96 8.22
CA ASN A 124 8.60 13.13 9.62
C ASN A 124 7.44 12.78 10.55
N ALA A 125 6.24 13.27 10.26
CA ALA A 125 5.03 13.02 11.01
C ALA A 125 4.66 11.52 11.08
N GLN A 126 4.84 10.77 9.98
CA GLN A 126 4.55 9.33 9.99
C GLN A 126 5.42 8.56 10.99
N ASN A 127 6.68 8.97 11.21
CA ASN A 127 7.58 8.29 12.13
C ASN A 127 7.09 8.48 13.57
N THR A 128 6.67 9.70 13.91
CA THR A 128 6.08 10.02 15.21
C THR A 128 4.73 9.32 15.40
N ALA A 129 3.84 9.37 14.40
CA ALA A 129 2.55 8.70 14.44
C ALA A 129 2.70 7.18 14.61
N SER A 130 3.66 6.57 13.90
CA SER A 130 3.98 5.15 14.04
C SER A 130 4.49 4.82 15.44
N ALA A 131 5.38 5.64 16.02
CA ALA A 131 5.85 5.43 17.38
C ALA A 131 4.71 5.49 18.39
N ARG A 132 3.84 6.51 18.28
CA ARG A 132 2.67 6.69 19.15
C ARG A 132 1.68 5.54 19.06
N TYR A 133 1.40 5.03 17.86
CA TYR A 133 0.50 3.91 17.65
C TYR A 133 0.91 2.62 18.40
N HIS A 134 2.21 2.43 18.66
CA HIS A 134 2.69 1.26 19.39
C HIS A 134 2.73 1.46 20.91
N THR A 135 2.47 2.68 21.40
CA THR A 135 2.55 3.04 22.81
C THR A 135 1.23 3.48 23.43
N GLU A 136 0.23 3.78 22.60
CA GLU A 136 -1.14 4.15 22.99
C GLU A 136 -2.11 2.98 22.75
#